data_AF-A0A397VFL0-F1
#
_entry.id   AF-A0A397VFL0-F1
#
_cell.length_a   1.000
_cell.length_b   1.000
_cell.length_c   1.000
_cell.angle_alpha   90.00
_cell.angle_beta   90.00
_cell.angle_gamma   90.00
#
_symmetry.space_group_name_H-M   'P 1'
#
loop_
_entity.id
_entity.type
_entity.pdbx_description
1 polymer ?
#
loop_
_entity_poly.entity_id
_entity_poly.type
_entity_poly.pdbx_seq_one_letter_code
_entity_poly.pdbx_strand_id
1 'polypeptide(L)'
;MSAARIGLLLIRTFARPITVSIENYSTNHPRFRKFCINVATATHRFEMYLSGQKSLTLDDAKAVKMGANFLGEFILFGVATSIIVWDQAKSHRNHKNWQNSLNDSIERLRNETSKLRETNKAFENKLKMQIKKLQEDNEELRNQILAMELKSRKVADF
;
A
#
# COMPACT_ATOMS: atom_id res chain seq x y z
N MET A 1 -7.16 -14.68 0.62
CA MET A 1 -8.42 -14.92 -0.10
C MET A 1 -9.35 -13.75 0.17
N SER A 2 -9.93 -13.15 -0.88
CA SER A 2 -10.51 -11.81 -0.82
C SER A 2 -11.74 -11.74 0.10
N ALA A 3 -11.70 -10.89 1.13
CA ALA A 3 -12.80 -10.61 2.06
C ALA A 3 -14.12 -10.27 1.33
N ALA A 4 -14.02 -9.72 0.12
CA ALA A 4 -15.14 -9.47 -0.77
C ALA A 4 -15.98 -10.72 -1.10
N ARG A 5 -15.35 -11.91 -1.23
CA ARG A 5 -16.08 -13.16 -1.53
C ARG A 5 -16.83 -13.69 -0.32
N ILE A 6 -16.28 -13.55 0.88
CA ILE A 6 -16.94 -13.93 2.13
C ILE A 6 -18.09 -12.95 2.44
N GLY A 7 -17.87 -11.65 2.22
CA GLY A 7 -18.90 -10.62 2.35
C GLY A 7 -20.10 -10.86 1.43
N LEU A 8 -19.86 -11.21 0.17
CA LEU A 8 -20.94 -11.51 -0.80
C LEU A 8 -21.79 -12.71 -0.38
N LEU A 9 -21.18 -13.76 0.19
CA LEU A 9 -21.87 -14.96 0.67
C LEU A 9 -22.69 -14.70 1.95
N LEU A 10 -22.16 -13.86 2.84
CA LEU A 10 -22.87 -13.46 4.07
C LEU A 10 -24.09 -12.61 3.75
N ILE A 11 -23.97 -11.64 2.83
CA ILE A 11 -25.11 -10.79 2.42
C ILE A 11 -26.25 -11.65 1.86
N ARG A 12 -25.95 -12.60 0.95
CA ARG A 12 -26.98 -13.44 0.33
C ARG A 12 -27.65 -14.42 1.31
N THR A 13 -26.91 -14.91 2.30
CA THR A 13 -27.42 -15.88 3.29
C THR A 13 -28.24 -15.22 4.40
N PHE A 14 -27.82 -14.02 4.84
CA PHE A 14 -28.50 -13.30 5.93
C PHE A 14 -29.63 -12.39 5.45
N ALA A 15 -29.65 -11.98 4.18
CA ALA A 15 -30.71 -11.11 3.63
C ALA A 15 -32.12 -11.69 3.81
N ARG A 16 -32.36 -12.93 3.36
CA ARG A 16 -33.69 -13.54 3.45
C ARG A 16 -34.22 -13.72 4.89
N PRO A 17 -33.46 -14.32 5.83
CA PRO A 17 -33.97 -14.52 7.19
C PRO A 17 -34.18 -13.21 7.96
N ILE A 18 -33.35 -12.19 7.72
CA ILE A 18 -33.48 -10.90 8.39
C ILE A 18 -34.73 -10.16 7.90
N THR A 19 -34.98 -10.10 6.59
CA THR A 19 -36.18 -9.44 6.06
C THR A 19 -37.46 -10.07 6.61
N VAL A 20 -37.54 -11.41 6.65
CA VAL A 20 -38.71 -12.13 7.18
C VAL A 20 -38.89 -11.89 8.69
N SER A 21 -37.80 -11.87 9.45
CA SER A 21 -37.86 -11.60 10.89
C SER A 21 -38.32 -10.17 11.20
N ILE A 22 -37.86 -9.19 10.44
CA ILE A 22 -38.24 -7.79 10.62
C ILE A 22 -39.69 -7.57 10.20
N GLU A 23 -40.16 -8.21 9.13
CA GLU A 23 -41.57 -8.16 8.69
C GLU A 23 -42.51 -8.73 9.77
N ASN A 24 -42.16 -9.87 10.39
CA ASN A 24 -42.93 -10.44 11.50
C ASN A 24 -42.95 -9.51 12.73
N TYR A 25 -41.82 -8.88 13.05
CA TYR A 25 -41.73 -7.94 14.18
C TYR A 25 -42.55 -6.65 13.95
N SER A 26 -42.62 -6.19 12.69
CA SER A 26 -43.39 -5.03 12.26
C SER A 26 -44.90 -5.21 12.34
N THR A 27 -45.35 -6.45 12.24
CA THR A 27 -46.76 -6.80 12.34
C THR A 27 -47.18 -6.96 13.81
N ASN A 28 -46.29 -7.53 14.64
CA ASN A 28 -46.58 -7.82 16.05
C ASN A 28 -46.41 -6.62 17.00
N HIS A 29 -45.55 -5.65 16.68
CA HIS A 29 -45.29 -4.50 17.56
C HIS A 29 -45.76 -3.15 16.99
N PRO A 30 -46.75 -2.47 17.61
CA PRO A 30 -47.32 -1.22 17.09
C PRO A 30 -46.36 -0.03 17.13
N ARG A 31 -45.42 0.02 18.09
CA ARG A 31 -44.36 1.04 18.12
C ARG A 31 -43.41 0.91 16.93
N PHE A 32 -43.02 -0.33 16.62
CA PHE A 32 -42.12 -0.61 15.52
C PHE A 32 -42.81 -0.38 14.17
N ARG A 33 -44.10 -0.72 14.05
CA ARG A 33 -44.93 -0.37 12.89
C ARG A 33 -44.89 1.13 12.58
N LYS A 34 -45.07 2.00 13.57
CA LYS A 34 -44.98 3.46 13.39
C LYS A 34 -43.58 3.92 12.97
N PHE A 35 -42.54 3.28 13.50
CA PHE A 35 -41.16 3.55 13.09
C PHE A 35 -40.92 3.16 11.63
N CYS A 36 -41.35 1.97 11.19
CA CYS A 36 -41.25 1.54 9.79
C CYS A 36 -42.04 2.46 8.86
N ILE A 37 -43.22 2.93 9.26
CA ILE A 37 -43.98 3.93 8.50
C ILE A 37 -43.20 5.24 8.39
N ASN A 38 -42.64 5.74 9.50
CA ASN A 38 -41.85 6.97 9.50
C ASN A 38 -40.61 6.85 8.60
N VAL A 39 -39.90 5.72 8.68
CA VAL A 39 -38.77 5.40 7.80
C VAL A 39 -39.23 5.35 6.34
N ALA A 40 -40.29 4.59 6.03
CA ALA A 40 -40.81 4.48 4.66
C ALA A 40 -41.23 5.84 4.09
N THR A 41 -41.86 6.69 4.89
CA THR A 41 -42.21 8.06 4.49
C THR A 41 -40.98 8.95 4.34
N ALA A 42 -39.92 8.76 5.14
CA ALA A 42 -38.67 9.48 5.00
C ALA A 42 -37.93 9.07 3.72
N THR A 43 -37.87 7.77 3.42
CA THR A 43 -37.28 7.25 2.18
C THR A 43 -38.06 7.75 0.96
N HIS A 44 -39.40 7.74 1.03
CA HIS A 44 -40.26 8.28 -0.02
C HIS A 44 -40.03 9.78 -0.24
N ARG A 45 -39.93 10.57 0.83
CA ARG A 45 -39.58 12.00 0.74
C ARG A 45 -38.20 12.23 0.13
N PHE A 46 -37.24 11.38 0.47
CA PHE A 46 -35.90 11.43 -0.08
C PHE A 46 -35.87 11.10 -1.57
N GLU A 47 -36.63 10.09 -1.99
CA GLU A 47 -36.81 9.75 -3.39
C GLU A 47 -37.52 10.87 -4.16
N MET A 48 -38.53 11.52 -3.57
CA MET A 48 -39.16 12.71 -4.17
C MET A 48 -38.18 13.88 -4.34
N TYR A 49 -37.27 14.08 -3.37
CA TYR A 49 -36.23 15.10 -3.46
C TYR A 49 -35.25 14.83 -4.61
N LEU A 50 -34.90 13.56 -4.85
CA LEU A 50 -33.95 13.17 -5.90
C LEU A 50 -34.60 13.06 -7.28
N SER A 51 -35.81 12.51 -7.37
CA SER A 51 -36.45 12.13 -8.64
C SER A 51 -37.43 13.19 -9.17
N GLY A 52 -37.81 14.19 -8.36
CA GLY A 52 -38.68 15.31 -8.76
C GLY A 52 -40.12 14.93 -9.15
N GLN A 53 -40.50 13.65 -9.10
CA GLN A 53 -41.84 13.16 -9.43
C GLN A 53 -42.72 12.97 -8.18
N LYS A 54 -44.00 13.32 -8.31
CA LYS A 54 -45.01 13.21 -7.25
C LYS A 54 -45.74 11.88 -7.36
N SER A 55 -45.42 10.92 -6.50
CA SER A 55 -46.10 9.61 -6.45
C SER A 55 -47.22 9.60 -5.39
N LEU A 56 -48.28 8.84 -5.67
CA LEU A 56 -49.46 8.72 -4.80
C LEU A 56 -49.11 8.06 -3.46
N THR A 57 -49.69 8.58 -2.38
CA THR A 57 -49.60 8.09 -1.01
C THR A 57 -49.95 6.61 -0.92
N LEU A 58 -49.04 5.81 -0.36
CA LEU A 58 -49.20 4.38 -0.18
C LEU A 58 -50.08 4.07 1.03
N ASP A 59 -50.87 2.99 0.90
CA ASP A 59 -51.58 2.32 1.99
C ASP A 59 -50.62 1.84 3.10
N ASP A 60 -51.08 1.91 4.35
CA ASP A 60 -50.28 1.69 5.57
C ASP A 60 -49.55 0.33 5.57
N ALA A 61 -50.20 -0.71 5.04
CA ALA A 61 -49.62 -2.05 4.98
C ALA A 61 -48.40 -2.10 4.03
N LYS A 62 -48.44 -1.38 2.91
CA LYS A 62 -47.30 -1.31 1.97
C LYS A 62 -46.15 -0.49 2.53
N ALA A 63 -46.45 0.61 3.23
CA ALA A 63 -45.42 1.44 3.87
C ALA A 63 -44.63 0.65 4.92
N VAL A 64 -45.31 -0.16 5.74
CA VAL A 64 -44.65 -1.01 6.74
C VAL A 64 -43.72 -2.03 6.09
N LYS A 65 -44.16 -2.71 5.03
CA LYS A 65 -43.35 -3.70 4.32
C LYS A 65 -42.09 -3.09 3.69
N MET A 66 -42.23 -1.91 3.08
CA MET A 66 -41.12 -1.19 2.48
C MET A 66 -40.11 -0.72 3.54
N GLY A 67 -40.59 -0.18 4.66
CA GLY A 67 -39.74 0.24 5.78
C GLY A 67 -39.01 -0.93 6.44
N ALA A 68 -39.65 -2.09 6.58
CA ALA A 68 -39.04 -3.31 7.10
C ALA A 68 -37.91 -3.84 6.19
N ASN A 69 -38.14 -3.88 4.87
CA ASN A 69 -37.12 -4.33 3.92
C ASN A 69 -35.91 -3.40 3.88
N PHE A 70 -36.15 -2.07 3.84
CA PHE A 70 -35.08 -1.07 3.89
C PHE A 70 -34.25 -1.17 5.17
N LEU A 71 -34.89 -1.36 6.33
CA LEU A 71 -34.19 -1.48 7.60
C LEU A 71 -33.31 -2.74 7.67
N GLY A 72 -33.80 -3.88 7.14
CA GLY A 72 -33.01 -5.11 7.07
C GLY A 72 -31.78 -4.98 6.17
N GLU A 73 -31.95 -4.31 5.03
CA GLU A 73 -30.86 -4.01 4.11
C GLU A 73 -29.83 -3.05 4.73
N PHE A 74 -30.28 -2.01 5.44
CA PHE A 74 -29.41 -1.06 6.13
C PHE A 74 -28.57 -1.72 7.23
N ILE A 75 -29.17 -2.60 8.03
CA ILE A 75 -28.45 -3.33 9.08
C ILE A 75 -27.36 -4.22 8.47
N LEU A 76 -27.68 -4.94 7.38
CA LEU A 76 -26.73 -5.79 6.68
C LEU A 76 -25.57 -5.01 6.07
N PHE A 77 -25.86 -3.89 5.40
CA PHE A 77 -24.83 -3.00 4.89
C PHE A 77 -23.99 -2.39 6.01
N GLY A 78 -24.60 -1.98 7.11
CA GLY A 78 -23.89 -1.41 8.25
C GLY A 78 -22.89 -2.38 8.87
N VAL A 79 -23.30 -3.64 9.07
CA VAL A 79 -22.43 -4.70 9.59
C VAL A 79 -21.32 -5.03 8.59
N ALA A 80 -21.64 -5.24 7.31
CA ALA A 80 -20.66 -5.54 6.28
C ALA A 80 -19.63 -4.39 6.13
N THR A 81 -20.09 -3.15 6.09
CA THR A 81 -19.25 -1.95 5.95
C THR A 81 -18.35 -1.77 7.18
N SER A 82 -18.89 -1.95 8.39
CA SER A 82 -18.08 -1.86 9.62
C SER A 82 -16.95 -2.88 9.62
N ILE A 83 -17.22 -4.13 9.23
CA ILE A 83 -16.20 -5.19 9.17
C ILE A 83 -15.11 -4.84 8.15
N ILE A 84 -15.50 -4.34 6.97
CA ILE A 84 -14.55 -3.97 5.91
C ILE A 84 -13.66 -2.80 6.36
N VAL A 85 -14.25 -1.75 6.92
CA VAL A 85 -13.50 -0.57 7.39
C VAL A 85 -12.56 -0.95 8.54
N TRP A 86 -13.02 -1.80 9.46
CA TRP A 86 -12.22 -2.31 10.56
C TRP A 86 -10.99 -3.09 10.08
N ASP A 87 -11.19 -4.02 9.13
CA ASP A 87 -10.09 -4.79 8.55
C ASP A 87 -9.12 -3.89 7.77
N GLN A 88 -9.64 -2.90 7.02
CA GLN A 88 -8.80 -1.94 6.29
C GLN A 88 -7.96 -1.06 7.23
N ALA A 89 -8.53 -0.62 8.35
CA ALA A 89 -7.82 0.15 9.38
C ALA A 89 -6.70 -0.69 10.05
N LYS A 90 -6.97 -1.98 10.32
CA LYS A 90 -5.96 -2.91 10.82
C LYS A 90 -4.88 -3.20 9.78
N SER A 91 -5.25 -3.41 8.53
CA SER A 91 -4.34 -3.69 7.42
C SER A 91 -3.38 -2.53 7.14
N HIS A 92 -3.84 -1.27 7.28
CA HIS A 92 -2.98 -0.09 7.17
C HIS A 92 -1.81 -0.08 8.16
N ARG A 93 -1.98 -0.66 9.36
CA ARG A 93 -0.89 -0.76 10.35
C ARG A 93 0.18 -1.77 9.92
N ASN A 94 -0.21 -2.87 9.27
CA ASN A 94 0.73 -3.89 8.81
C ASN A 94 1.53 -3.45 7.57
N HIS A 95 0.94 -2.63 6.69
CA HIS A 95 1.61 -2.18 5.46
C HIS A 95 2.76 -1.18 5.72
N LYS A 96 2.66 -0.36 6.76
CA LYS A 96 3.72 0.58 7.17
C LYS A 96 4.99 -0.13 7.62
N ASN A 97 4.85 -1.26 8.32
CA ASN A 97 5.98 -2.05 8.79
C ASN A 97 6.75 -2.67 7.61
N TRP A 98 6.05 -3.13 6.57
CA TRP A 98 6.68 -3.64 5.35
C TRP A 98 7.41 -2.53 4.58
N GLN A 99 6.80 -1.36 4.38
CA GLN A 99 7.48 -0.24 3.72
C GLN A 99 8.72 0.23 4.48
N ASN A 100 8.66 0.30 5.81
CA ASN A 100 9.84 0.63 6.62
C ASN A 100 10.96 -0.40 6.44
N SER A 101 10.63 -1.70 6.40
CA SER A 101 11.63 -2.76 6.14
C SER A 101 12.20 -2.72 4.71
N LEU A 102 11.40 -2.32 3.73
CA LEU A 102 11.86 -2.13 2.34
C LEU A 102 12.80 -0.93 2.23
N ASN A 103 12.45 0.20 2.85
CA ASN A 103 13.31 1.37 2.86
C ASN A 103 14.63 1.10 3.58
N ASP A 104 14.60 0.38 4.72
CA ASP A 104 15.83 -0.01 5.42
C ASP A 104 16.71 -0.93 4.54
N SER A 105 16.09 -1.82 3.76
CA SER A 105 16.80 -2.69 2.82
C SER A 105 17.43 -1.91 1.65
N ILE A 106 16.71 -0.92 1.10
CA ILE A 106 17.22 -0.03 0.04
C ILE A 106 18.38 0.82 0.56
N GLU A 107 18.27 1.37 1.77
CA GLU A 107 19.30 2.19 2.41
C GLU A 107 20.58 1.36 2.67
N ARG A 108 20.44 0.11 3.13
CA ARG A 108 21.56 -0.82 3.33
C ARG A 108 22.29 -1.13 2.02
N LEU A 109 21.56 -1.48 0.95
CA LEU A 109 22.15 -1.77 -0.36
C LEU A 109 22.88 -0.55 -0.93
N ARG A 110 22.33 0.65 -0.73
CA ARG A 110 22.98 1.90 -1.15
C ARG A 110 24.28 2.15 -0.39
N ASN A 111 24.31 1.83 0.91
CA ASN A 111 25.51 1.93 1.73
C ASN A 111 26.57 0.87 1.40
N GLU A 112 26.16 -0.34 1.01
CA GLU A 112 27.11 -1.35 0.54
C GLU A 112 27.73 -0.97 -0.81
N THR A 113 26.92 -0.49 -1.76
CA THR A 113 27.42 -0.05 -3.06
C THR A 113 28.33 1.18 -2.95
N SER A 114 28.06 2.11 -2.02
CA SER A 114 28.95 3.26 -1.76
C SER A 114 30.28 2.81 -1.14
N LYS A 115 30.24 1.93 -0.13
CA LYS A 115 31.46 1.36 0.50
C LYS A 115 32.31 0.60 -0.51
N LEU A 116 31.71 -0.27 -1.33
CA LEU A 116 32.43 -0.99 -2.38
C LEU A 116 33.10 -0.04 -3.39
N ARG A 117 32.41 1.04 -3.75
CA ARG A 117 32.96 2.05 -4.67
C ARG A 117 34.12 2.81 -4.04
N GLU A 118 34.05 3.14 -2.75
CA GLU A 118 35.16 3.76 -2.02
C GLU A 118 36.36 2.83 -1.90
N THR A 119 36.15 1.55 -1.56
CA THR A 119 37.24 0.58 -1.47
C THR A 119 37.92 0.37 -2.83
N ASN A 120 37.14 0.29 -3.92
CA ASN A 120 37.70 0.20 -5.27
C ASN A 120 38.51 1.45 -5.64
N LYS A 121 38.01 2.66 -5.36
CA LYS A 121 38.76 3.90 -5.58
C LYS A 121 40.04 3.95 -4.77
N ALA A 122 40.00 3.53 -3.51
CA ALA A 122 41.18 3.48 -2.65
C ALA A 122 42.22 2.48 -3.20
N PHE A 123 41.76 1.36 -3.75
CA PHE A 123 42.62 0.37 -4.39
C PHE A 123 43.23 0.90 -5.70
N GLU A 124 42.43 1.51 -6.58
CA GLU A 124 42.90 2.17 -7.80
C GLU A 124 43.97 3.24 -7.51
N ASN A 125 43.78 4.04 -6.47
CA ASN A 125 44.76 5.04 -6.06
C ASN A 125 46.07 4.40 -5.59
N LYS A 126 46.00 3.30 -4.83
CA LYS A 126 47.21 2.53 -4.43
C LYS A 126 47.94 1.96 -5.65
N LEU A 127 47.21 1.37 -6.60
CA LEU A 127 47.78 0.86 -7.85
C LEU A 127 48.47 1.97 -8.67
N LYS A 128 47.80 3.11 -8.85
CA LYS A 128 48.40 4.27 -9.55
C LYS A 128 49.67 4.76 -8.87
N MET A 129 49.69 4.78 -7.53
CA MET A 129 50.86 5.20 -6.77
C MET A 129 52.03 4.23 -6.93
N GLN A 130 51.76 2.92 -6.99
CA GLN A 130 52.77 1.90 -7.26
C GLN A 130 53.32 2.01 -8.69
N ILE A 131 52.46 2.20 -9.69
CA ILE A 131 52.90 2.39 -11.08
C ILE A 131 53.78 3.62 -11.19
N LYS A 132 53.41 4.73 -10.53
CA LYS A 132 54.19 5.97 -10.57
C LYS A 132 55.60 5.78 -9.96
N LYS A 133 55.70 5.11 -8.82
CA LYS A 133 57.01 4.77 -8.21
C LYS A 133 57.87 3.90 -9.12
N LEU A 134 57.28 2.85 -9.70
CA LEU A 134 57.97 1.96 -10.65
C LEU A 134 58.45 2.71 -11.90
N GLN A 135 57.73 3.74 -12.35
CA GLN A 135 58.18 4.60 -13.45
C GLN A 135 59.35 5.49 -13.03
N GLU A 136 59.28 6.10 -11.84
CA GLU A 136 60.37 6.89 -11.25
C GLU A 136 61.65 6.07 -11.11
N ASP A 137 61.56 4.87 -10.51
CA ASP A 137 62.71 3.98 -10.33
C ASP A 137 63.32 3.56 -11.67
N ASN A 138 62.50 3.29 -12.69
CA ASN A 138 63.00 2.97 -14.04
C ASN A 138 63.70 4.15 -14.71
N GLU A 139 63.21 5.36 -14.51
CA GLU A 139 63.83 6.57 -15.08
C GLU A 139 65.18 6.86 -14.41
N GLU A 140 65.27 6.67 -13.08
CA GLU A 140 66.53 6.73 -12.35
C GLU A 140 67.53 5.69 -12.85
N LEU A 141 67.10 4.43 -13.03
CA LEU A 141 67.95 3.37 -13.57
C LEU A 141 68.45 3.69 -14.99
N ARG A 142 67.59 4.24 -15.86
CA ARG A 142 68.00 4.66 -17.22
C ARG A 142 69.06 5.76 -17.17
N ASN A 143 68.90 6.73 -16.27
CA ASN A 143 69.88 7.81 -16.09
C ASN A 143 71.22 7.30 -15.55
N GLN A 144 71.20 6.32 -14.64
CA GLN A 144 72.42 5.67 -14.13
C GLN A 144 73.14 4.86 -15.22
N ILE A 145 72.40 4.13 -16.06
CA ILE A 145 72.97 3.36 -17.18
C ILE A 145 73.62 4.32 -18.19
N LEU A 146 72.95 5.40 -18.58
CA LEU A 146 73.49 6.42 -19.48
C LEU A 146 74.78 7.05 -18.92
N ALA A 147 74.80 7.35 -17.62
CA ALA A 147 76.00 7.88 -16.97
C ALA A 147 77.16 6.87 -16.98
N MET A 148 76.88 5.57 -16.79
CA MET A 148 77.87 4.50 -16.93
C MET A 148 78.39 4.34 -18.36
N GLU A 149 77.51 4.36 -19.37
CA GLU A 149 77.92 4.31 -20.77
C GLU A 149 78.81 5.50 -21.15
N LEU A 150 78.45 6.72 -20.71
CA LEU A 150 79.26 7.92 -20.94
C LEU A 150 80.62 7.84 -20.26
N LYS A 151 80.68 7.28 -19.04
CA LYS A 151 81.94 7.05 -18.32
C LYS A 151 82.80 6.01 -19.01
N SER A 152 82.20 4.90 -19.47
CA SER A 152 82.91 3.84 -20.20
C SER A 152 83.45 4.33 -21.55
N ARG A 153 82.70 5.16 -22.28
CA ARG A 153 83.13 5.73 -23.56
C ARG A 153 84.32 6.68 -23.39
N LYS A 154 84.32 7.53 -22.35
CA LYS A 154 85.46 8.42 -22.03
C LYS A 154 86.75 7.68 -21.65
N VAL A 155 86.65 6.46 -21.13
CA VAL A 155 87.82 5.64 -20.74
C VAL A 155 88.39 4.88 -21.95
N ALA A 156 87.60 4.64 -22.99
CA ALA A 156 88.06 4.00 -24.23
C ALA A 156 88.73 4.97 -25.21
N ASP A 157 88.46 6.28 -25.09
CA ASP A 157 89.06 7.35 -25.89
C ASP A 157 90.40 7.88 -25.30
N PHE A 158 90.95 7.23 -24.26
CA PHE A 158 92.25 7.54 -23.63
C PHE A 158 93.19 6.34 -23.75
#